data_AF-A0A392UHL3-F1
#
_entry.id   AF-A0A392UHL3-F1
#
_cell.length_a   1.000
_cell.length_b   1.000
_cell.length_c   1.000
_cell.angle_alpha   90.00
_cell.angle_beta   90.00
_cell.angle_gamma   90.00
#
_symmetry.space_group_name_H-M   'P 1'
#
loop_
_entity.id
_entity.type
_entity.pdbx_description
1 polymer ?
#
loop_
_entity_poly.entity_id
_entity_poly.type
_entity_poly.pdbx_seq_one_letter_code
_entity_poly.pdbx_strand_id
1 'polypeptide(L)' 'MPGLDTNIVEHRLPLKPECPPVKQKLRRTHPDLAIKIKEEVQKQIDAGFLVTSEYPQWLANIVPV' A
#
# COMPACT_ATOMS: atom_id res chain seq x y z
N MET A 1 5.89 -6.64 14.49
CA MET A 1 5.80 -6.81 15.96
C MET A 1 6.91 -7.75 16.40
N PRO A 2 8.03 -7.26 16.95
CA PRO A 2 9.13 -8.14 17.35
C PRO A 2 8.66 -9.06 18.49
N GLY A 3 8.90 -10.36 18.34
CA GLY A 3 8.61 -11.37 19.37
C GLY A 3 7.29 -12.13 19.23
N LEU A 4 6.45 -11.82 18.23
CA LEU A 4 5.28 -12.63 17.89
C LEU A 4 5.55 -13.49 16.65
N ASP A 5 5.08 -14.74 16.66
CA ASP A 5 5.18 -15.65 15.53
C ASP A 5 4.39 -15.10 14.33
N THR A 6 5.08 -14.88 13.20
CA THR A 6 4.52 -14.37 11.95
C THR A 6 3.39 -15.26 11.44
N ASN A 7 3.41 -16.58 11.69
CA ASN A 7 2.32 -17.47 11.29
C ASN A 7 1.00 -17.19 12.01
N ILE A 8 1.04 -16.53 13.17
CA ILE A 8 -0.14 -16.18 13.97
C ILE A 8 -0.62 -14.77 13.63
N VAL A 9 0.29 -13.81 13.46
CA VAL A 9 -0.06 -12.39 13.28
C VAL A 9 -0.28 -12.00 11.81
N GLU A 10 0.29 -12.73 10.85
CA GLU A 10 0.13 -12.43 9.44
C GLU A 10 -1.12 -13.11 8.88
N HIS A 11 -2.01 -12.30 8.29
CA HIS A 11 -3.13 -12.81 7.53
C HIS A 11 -2.76 -13.00 6.06
N ARG A 12 -2.96 -14.21 5.53
CA ARG A 12 -2.80 -14.51 4.11
C ARG A 12 -4.15 -14.44 3.41
N LEU A 13 -4.32 -13.43 2.56
CA LEU A 13 -5.51 -13.29 1.74
C LEU A 13 -5.57 -14.41 0.69
N PRO A 14 -6.66 -15.19 0.60
CA PRO A 14 -6.81 -16.19 -0.46
C PRO A 14 -7.01 -15.49 -1.82
N LEU A 15 -6.08 -15.71 -2.75
CA LEU A 15 -6.13 -15.15 -4.10
C LEU A 15 -6.53 -16.23 -5.11
N LYS A 16 -7.28 -15.82 -6.14
CA LYS A 16 -7.63 -16.69 -7.27
C LYS A 16 -6.44 -16.76 -8.25
N PRO A 17 -5.86 -17.94 -8.52
CA PRO A 17 -4.70 -18.06 -9.40
C PRO A 17 -4.98 -17.60 -10.85
N GLU A 18 -6.24 -17.66 -11.29
CA GLU A 18 -6.61 -17.25 -12.65
C GLU A 18 -6.67 -15.72 -12.81
N CYS A 19 -6.59 -14.96 -11.72
CA CYS A 19 -6.68 -13.51 -11.74
C CYS A 19 -5.27 -12.87 -11.78
N PRO A 20 -4.86 -12.26 -12.91
CA PRO A 20 -3.56 -11.61 -12.99
C PRO A 20 -3.51 -10.31 -12.16
N PRO A 21 -2.32 -9.92 -11.66
CA PRO A 21 -2.14 -8.66 -10.95
C PRO A 21 -2.39 -7.46 -11.88
N VAL A 22 -3.02 -6.40 -11.36
CA VAL A 22 -3.38 -5.20 -12.13
C VAL A 22 -2.54 -4.01 -11.69
N LYS A 23 -1.91 -3.33 -12.66
CA LYS A 23 -1.26 -2.03 -12.46
C LYS A 23 -2.22 -0.92 -12.90
N GLN A 24 -2.90 -0.30 -11.95
CA GLN A 24 -3.79 0.82 -12.25
C GLN A 24 -2.98 2.02 -12.74
N LYS A 25 -3.52 2.70 -13.77
CA LYS A 25 -2.95 3.96 -14.24
C LYS A 25 -3.12 5.03 -13.15
N LEU A 26 -2.06 5.77 -12.88
CA LEU A 26 -2.06 6.85 -11.90
C LEU A 26 -3.18 7.85 -12.19
N ARG A 27 -4.04 8.09 -11.19
CA ARG A 27 -5.07 9.13 -11.25
C ARG A 27 -4.45 10.51 -11.03
N ARG A 28 -4.93 11.51 -11.77
CA ARG A 28 -4.61 12.90 -11.49
C ARG A 28 -5.33 13.34 -10.22
N THR A 29 -4.58 13.86 -9.26
CA THR A 29 -5.08 14.47 -8.03
C THR A 29 -4.83 15.98 -8.06
N HIS A 30 -5.64 16.75 -7.34
CA HIS A 30 -5.40 18.18 -7.16
C HIS A 30 -4.05 18.40 -6.45
N PRO A 31 -3.23 19.42 -6.81
CA PRO A 31 -1.92 19.65 -6.19
C PRO A 31 -1.95 19.72 -4.66
N ASP A 32 -2.89 20.48 -4.09
CA ASP A 32 -3.03 20.62 -2.63
C ASP A 32 -3.29 19.27 -1.92
N LEU A 33 -4.01 18.38 -2.61
CA LEU A 33 -4.33 17.07 -2.08
C LEU A 33 -3.16 16.11 -2.23
N ALA A 34 -2.38 16.23 -3.31
CA ALA A 34 -1.15 15.47 -3.49
C ALA A 34 -0.13 15.74 -2.38
N ILE A 35 -0.04 17.00 -1.92
CA ILE A 35 0.81 17.39 -0.79
C ILE A 35 0.35 16.66 0.48
N LYS A 36 -0.94 16.75 0.83
CA LYS A 36 -1.52 16.07 2.00
C LYS A 36 -1.36 14.55 1.96
N ILE A 37 -1.56 13.95 0.79
CA ILE A 37 -1.34 12.49 0.60
C ILE A 37 0.12 12.14 0.90
N LYS A 38 1.08 12.92 0.41
CA LYS A 38 2.51 12.68 0.64
C LYS A 38 2.85 12.78 2.13
N GLU A 39 2.32 13.78 2.83
CA GLU A 39 2.52 13.95 4.27
C GLU A 39 1.97 12.78 5.08
N GLU A 40 0.75 12.32 4.78
CA GLU A 40 0.13 11.19 5.48
C GLU A 40 0.85 9.86 5.17
N VAL A 41 1.27 9.64 3.93
CA VAL A 41 2.07 8.46 3.56
C VAL A 41 3.40 8.45 4.32
N GLN A 42 4.09 9.59 4.42
CA GLN A 42 5.34 9.67 5.16
C GLN A 42 5.14 9.35 6.64
N LYS A 43 4.09 9.90 7.26
CA LYS A 43 3.73 9.61 8.65
C LYS A 43 3.49 8.12 8.90
N GLN A 44 2.86 7.42 7.96
CA GLN A 44 2.61 5.98 8.06
C GLN A 44 3.87 5.13 7.85
N ILE A 45 4.80 5.58 7.01
CA ILE A 45 6.13 4.97 6.88
C ILE A 45 6.92 5.13 8.19
N ASP A 46 6.93 6.35 8.76
CA ASP A 46 7.65 6.64 10.00
C ASP A 46 7.07 5.84 11.19
N ALA A 47 5.76 5.62 11.20
CA ALA A 47 5.09 4.76 12.18
C ALA A 47 5.32 3.25 11.96
N GLY A 48 5.94 2.85 10.84
CA GLY A 48 6.20 1.45 10.51
C GLY A 48 4.99 0.68 10.00
N PHE A 49 3.91 1.37 9.60
CA PHE A 49 2.73 0.73 9.00
C PHE A 49 2.93 0.44 7.51
N LEU A 50 3.65 1.30 6.80
CA LEU A 50 3.96 1.14 5.39
C LEU A 50 5.44 0.81 5.18
N VAL A 51 5.72 0.04 4.12
CA VAL A 51 7.06 -0.29 3.65
C VAL A 51 7.16 -0.09 2.15
N THR A 52 8.33 0.31 1.66
CA THR A 52 8.57 0.47 0.23
C THR A 52 8.70 -0.90 -0.45
N SER A 53 7.95 -1.09 -1.55
CA SER A 53 8.04 -2.28 -2.39
C SER A 53 8.82 -1.97 -3.67
N GLU A 54 9.83 -2.78 -3.98
CA GLU A 54 10.57 -2.69 -5.24
C GLU A 54 9.85 -3.49 -6.34
N TYR A 55 9.69 -2.87 -7.52
CA TYR A 55 9.12 -3.49 -8.72
C TYR A 55 7.79 -4.25 -8.53
N PRO A 56 6.74 -3.62 -7.97
CA PRO A 56 5.50 -4.32 -7.69
C PRO A 56 4.81 -4.78 -8.99
N GLN A 57 4.24 -5.99 -8.95
CA GLN A 57 3.48 -6.54 -10.07
C GLN A 57 2.08 -5.91 -10.19
N TRP A 58 1.56 -5.32 -9.11
CA TRP A 58 0.27 -4.63 -9.04
C TRP A 58 0.43 -3.22 -8.48
N LEU A 59 -0.48 -2.31 -8.83
CA LEU A 59 -0.53 -0.94 -8.31
C LEU A 59 -1.98 -0.50 -8.18
N ALA A 60 -2.33 0.11 -7.04
CA ALA A 60 -3.64 0.68 -6.78
C ALA A 60 -3.53 2.20 -6.57
N ASN A 61 -4.54 2.94 -7.01
CA ASN A 61 -4.60 4.39 -6.79
C ASN A 61 -5.03 4.73 -5.36
N ILE A 62 -4.43 5.78 -4.79
CA ILE A 62 -4.86 6.35 -3.50
C ILE A 62 -6.14 7.19 -3.73
N VAL A 63 -7.14 6.98 -2.88
CA VAL A 63 -8.39 7.75 -2.87
C VAL A 63 -8.49 8.49 -1.54
N PRO A 64 -8.26 9.81 -1.51
CA PRO A 64 -8.50 10.62 -0.32
C PRO A 64 -10.01 10.78 -0.07
N VAL A 65 -10.40 10.80 1.20
CA VAL A 65 -11.77 11.02 1.69
C VAL A 65 -11.86 12.38 2.37
#